data_AF-I4VTV6-F1
#
_entry.id   AF-I4VTV6-F1
#
_cell.length_a   1.000
_cell.length_b   1.000
_cell.length_c   1.000
_cell.angle_alpha   90.00
_cell.angle_beta   90.00
_cell.angle_gamma   90.00
#
_symmetry.space_group_name_H-M   'P 1'
#
loop_
_entity.id
_entity.type
_entity.pdbx_description
1 polymer ?
#
loop_
_entity_poly.entity_id
_entity_poly.type
_entity_poly.pdbx_seq_one_letter_code
_entity_poly.pdbx_strand_id
1 'polypeptide(L)'
;MSNTIELLEAIGTDASLRHASRHELAEWLQQLGASDALTAAVSTGDSAALYAELGHMPMQQPQVTHTPGHEDDEVEQGELEPAPMPVPGQTNP
;
A
#
# COMPACT_ATOMS: atom_id res chain seq x y z
N MET A 1 -3.14 -28.88 9.64
CA MET A 1 -3.38 -27.85 8.61
C MET A 1 -2.08 -27.50 7.91
N SER A 2 -1.38 -28.52 7.38
CA SER A 2 -0.01 -28.37 6.83
C SER A 2 -0.01 -27.77 5.43
N ASN A 3 -1.13 -27.88 4.71
CA ASN A 3 -1.24 -27.48 3.32
C ASN A 3 -1.14 -25.96 3.09
N THR A 4 -1.51 -25.11 4.06
CA THR A 4 -1.56 -23.66 3.84
C THR A 4 -0.17 -23.03 3.78
N ILE A 5 0.78 -23.50 4.58
CA ILE A 5 2.17 -22.99 4.54
C ILE A 5 2.84 -23.41 3.23
N GLU A 6 2.73 -24.69 2.86
CA GLU A 6 3.27 -25.24 1.60
C GLU A 6 2.65 -24.55 0.37
N LEU A 7 1.35 -24.23 0.43
CA LEU A 7 0.64 -23.47 -0.59
C LEU A 7 1.20 -22.05 -0.75
N LEU A 8 1.40 -21.34 0.36
CA LEU A 8 1.96 -19.99 0.35
C LEU A 8 3.43 -19.98 -0.12
N GLU A 9 4.20 -21.01 0.22
CA GLU A 9 5.56 -21.20 -0.28
C GLU A 9 5.59 -21.48 -1.79
N ALA A 10 4.69 -22.32 -2.30
CA ALA A 10 4.56 -22.58 -3.73
C ALA A 10 4.21 -21.30 -4.51
N ILE A 11 3.29 -20.48 -3.98
CA ILE A 11 2.94 -19.16 -4.55
C ILE A 11 4.14 -18.20 -4.53
N GLY A 12 4.91 -18.20 -3.43
CA GLY A 12 6.08 -17.33 -3.28
C GLY A 12 7.26 -17.74 -4.17
N THR A 13 7.41 -19.04 -4.42
CA THR A 13 8.51 -19.63 -5.19
C THR A 13 8.28 -19.55 -6.70
N ASP A 14 7.05 -19.77 -7.15
CA ASP A 14 6.72 -19.69 -8.58
C ASP A 14 6.44 -18.25 -9.01
N ALA A 15 7.49 -17.60 -9.50
CA ALA A 15 7.44 -16.26 -10.06
C ALA A 15 6.47 -16.10 -11.24
N SER A 16 6.13 -17.19 -11.93
CA SER A 16 5.23 -17.20 -13.09
C SER A 16 3.79 -16.94 -12.68
N LEU A 17 3.42 -17.36 -11.46
CA LEU A 17 2.07 -17.12 -10.91
C LEU A 17 1.78 -15.64 -10.68
N ARG A 18 2.81 -14.78 -10.59
CA ARG A 18 2.63 -13.32 -10.56
C ARG A 18 2.02 -12.75 -11.85
N HIS A 19 2.19 -13.47 -12.96
CA HIS A 19 1.70 -13.06 -14.28
C HIS A 19 0.59 -13.97 -14.82
N ALA A 20 0.24 -15.04 -14.10
CA ALA A 20 -0.84 -15.92 -14.48
C ALA A 20 -2.18 -15.16 -14.52
N SER A 21 -3.06 -15.56 -15.44
CA SER A 21 -4.40 -15.00 -15.48
C SER A 21 -5.18 -15.38 -14.21
N ARG A 22 -6.19 -14.59 -13.84
CA ARG A 22 -7.02 -14.90 -12.66
C ARG A 22 -7.68 -16.27 -12.73
N HIS A 23 -8.00 -16.73 -13.95
CA HIS A 23 -8.61 -18.03 -14.18
C HIS A 23 -7.61 -19.16 -13.94
N GLU A 24 -6.41 -19.08 -14.53
CA GLU A 24 -5.35 -20.07 -14.30
C GLU A 24 -4.96 -20.16 -12.83
N LEU A 25 -4.86 -19.01 -12.15
CA LEU A 25 -4.51 -18.96 -10.73
C LEU A 25 -5.61 -19.57 -9.85
N ALA A 26 -6.88 -19.36 -10.19
CA ALA A 26 -8.01 -19.98 -9.49
C ALA A 26 -8.06 -21.50 -9.68
N GLU A 27 -7.83 -22.02 -10.90
CA GLU A 27 -7.78 -23.46 -11.14
C GLU A 27 -6.61 -24.13 -10.40
N TRP A 28 -5.45 -23.48 -10.41
CA TRP A 28 -4.27 -23.97 -9.69
C TRP A 28 -4.50 -24.02 -8.18
N LEU A 29 -5.14 -23.00 -7.61
CA LEU A 29 -5.53 -22.99 -6.19
C LEU A 29 -6.52 -24.11 -5.84
N GLN A 30 -7.50 -24.40 -6.71
CA GLN A 30 -8.41 -25.53 -6.51
C GLN A 30 -7.67 -26.87 -6.51
N GLN A 31 -6.71 -27.06 -7.42
CA GLN A 31 -5.90 -28.29 -7.49
C GLN A 31 -5.06 -28.52 -6.24
N LEU A 32 -4.62 -27.44 -5.58
CA LEU A 32 -3.87 -27.51 -4.33
C LEU A 32 -4.76 -27.63 -3.08
N GLY A 33 -6.09 -27.68 -3.25
CA GLY A 33 -7.03 -27.75 -2.15
C GLY A 33 -7.07 -26.48 -1.31
N ALA A 34 -6.90 -25.31 -1.95
CA ALA A 34 -7.08 -24.02 -1.31
C ALA A 34 -8.53 -23.85 -0.81
N SER A 35 -8.75 -22.94 0.14
CA SER A 35 -10.09 -22.63 0.62
C SER A 35 -10.93 -21.93 -0.45
N ASP A 36 -12.25 -22.09 -0.33
CA ASP A 36 -13.20 -21.45 -1.24
C ASP A 36 -13.09 -19.92 -1.20
N ALA A 37 -12.81 -19.35 -0.02
CA ALA A 37 -12.63 -17.90 0.14
C ALA A 37 -11.38 -17.40 -0.61
N LEU A 38 -10.28 -18.16 -0.59
CA LEU A 38 -9.06 -17.81 -1.32
C LEU A 38 -9.27 -17.90 -2.84
N THR A 39 -9.94 -18.96 -3.30
CA THR A 39 -10.27 -19.17 -4.72
C THR A 39 -11.22 -18.08 -5.25
N ALA A 40 -12.23 -17.72 -4.45
CA ALA A 40 -13.17 -16.66 -4.77
C ALA A 40 -12.48 -15.28 -4.80
N ALA A 41 -11.58 -15.00 -3.85
CA ALA A 41 -10.84 -13.75 -3.80
C ALA A 41 -9.94 -13.55 -5.03
N VAL A 42 -9.29 -14.61 -5.51
CA VAL A 42 -8.48 -14.55 -6.75
C VAL A 42 -9.34 -14.33 -7.99
N SER A 43 -10.49 -15.01 -8.06
CA SER A 43 -11.38 -14.92 -9.23
C SER A 43 -12.07 -13.56 -9.35
N THR A 44 -12.58 -13.05 -8.23
CA THR A 44 -13.40 -11.83 -8.19
C THR A 44 -12.59 -10.58 -7.88
N GLY A 45 -11.45 -10.71 -7.20
CA GLY A 45 -10.71 -9.61 -6.61
C GLY A 45 -11.26 -9.14 -5.25
N ASP A 46 -12.33 -9.75 -4.75
CA ASP A 46 -12.92 -9.41 -3.44
C ASP A 46 -12.30 -10.23 -2.32
N SER A 47 -11.53 -9.57 -1.45
CA SER A 47 -10.86 -10.18 -0.30
C SER A 47 -11.70 -10.22 0.98
N ALA A 48 -12.94 -9.75 0.99
CA ALA A 48 -13.76 -9.67 2.21
C ALA A 48 -13.99 -11.04 2.87
N ALA A 49 -14.31 -12.06 2.07
CA ALA A 49 -14.49 -13.43 2.57
C ALA A 49 -13.17 -14.01 3.12
N LEU A 50 -12.06 -13.72 2.43
CA LEU A 50 -10.73 -14.16 2.84
C LEU A 50 -10.29 -13.49 4.14
N TYR A 51 -10.63 -12.22 4.34
CA TYR A 51 -10.37 -11.50 5.58
C TYR A 51 -11.14 -12.05 6.78
N ALA A 52 -12.39 -12.48 6.58
CA ALA A 52 -13.16 -13.14 7.62
C ALA A 52 -12.55 -14.49 8.02
N GLU A 53 -12.04 -15.26 7.05
CA GLU A 53 -11.40 -16.55 7.30
C GLU A 53 -10.03 -16.42 8.00
N LEU A 54 -9.20 -15.47 7.57
CA LEU A 54 -7.84 -15.29 8.09
C LEU A 54 -7.74 -14.38 9.33
N GLY A 55 -8.85 -13.76 9.75
CA GLY A 55 -8.87 -12.86 10.91
C GLY A 55 -8.12 -11.55 10.65
N HIS A 56 -8.50 -10.84 9.58
CA HIS A 56 -7.82 -9.61 9.15
C HIS A 56 -7.73 -8.56 10.26
N MET A 57 -6.50 -8.13 10.54
CA MET A 57 -6.20 -7.01 11.43
C MET A 57 -5.73 -5.81 10.57
N PRO A 58 -6.52 -4.75 10.43
CA PRO A 58 -6.11 -3.59 9.65
C PRO A 58 -4.88 -2.95 10.31
N MET A 59 -3.75 -2.97 9.62
CA MET A 59 -2.55 -2.24 10.02
C MET A 59 -2.72 -0.76 9.64
N GLN A 60 -2.53 0.13 10.61
CA GLN A 60 -2.44 1.56 10.35
C GLN A 60 -1.18 1.85 9.53
N GLN A 61 -1.26 2.78 8.58
CA GLN A 61 -0.05 3.21 7.87
C GLN A 61 0.99 3.73 8.88
N PRO A 62 2.28 3.37 8.73
CA PRO A 62 3.32 3.99 9.53
C PRO A 62 3.28 5.51 9.33
N GLN A 63 3.35 6.29 10.41
CA GLN A 63 3.53 7.73 10.29
C GLN A 63 4.94 8.02 9.77
N VAL A 64 5.06 8.23 8.46
CA VAL A 64 6.31 8.69 7.83
C VAL A 64 6.25 10.20 7.63
N THR A 65 6.54 10.96 8.70
CA THR A 65 7.01 12.34 8.56
C THR A 65 8.53 12.27 8.45
N HIS A 66 9.04 12.25 7.22
CA HIS A 66 10.42 12.58 6.93
C HIS A 66 10.41 13.91 6.18
N THR A 67 10.64 15.01 6.90
CA THR A 67 11.08 16.25 6.27
C THR A 67 12.60 16.13 6.09
N PRO A 68 13.14 16.24 4.87
CA PRO A 68 14.58 16.36 4.66
C PRO A 68 15.12 17.48 5.56
N GLY A 69 16.24 17.22 6.25
CA GLY A 69 16.94 18.26 7.00
C GLY A 69 17.34 19.36 6.02
N HIS A 70 16.81 20.57 6.22
CA HIS A 70 17.32 21.75 5.54
C HIS A 70 18.70 22.00 6.13
N GLU A 71 19.76 21.71 5.37
CA GLU A 71 21.06 22.30 5.65
C GLU A 71 20.88 23.80 5.38
N ASP A 72 20.79 24.60 6.45
CA ASP A 72 20.88 26.05 6.36
C ASP A 72 22.28 26.38 5.83
N ASP A 73 22.44 26.41 4.51
CA ASP A 73 23.57 27.09 3.87
C ASP A 73 23.51 28.54 4.36
N GLU A 74 24.44 28.89 5.25
CA GLU A 74 24.62 30.23 5.80
C GLU A 74 24.73 31.22 4.63
N VAL A 75 23.62 31.88 4.29
CA VAL A 75 23.61 32.94 3.30
C VAL A 75 24.48 34.09 3.84
N GLU A 76 25.67 34.26 3.25
CA GLU A 76 26.48 35.45 3.45
C GLU A 76 25.60 36.68 3.24
N GLN A 77 25.54 37.54 4.26
CA GLN A 77 24.70 38.73 4.30
C GLN A 77 25.02 39.68 3.14
N GLY A 78 24.23 39.58 2.07
CA GLY A 78 24.16 40.54 0.97
C GLY A 78 22.76 41.14 0.91
N GLU A 79 22.65 42.40 1.31
CA GLU A 79 21.44 43.22 1.41
C GLU A 79 20.42 43.01 0.28
N LEU A 80 19.23 42.51 0.59
CA LEU A 80 18.03 42.64 -0.27
C LEU A 80 16.83 43.05 0.59
N GLU A 81 16.26 44.20 0.26
CA GLU A 81 15.20 44.90 1.00
C GLU A 81 14.00 44.02 1.42
N PRO A 82 13.39 44.25 2.59
CA PRO A 82 12.17 43.55 2.98
C PRO A 82 10.99 43.96 2.09
N ALA A 83 10.34 42.98 1.46
CA ALA A 83 9.08 43.20 0.75
C ALA A 83 8.00 43.74 1.72
N PRO A 84 7.18 44.73 1.30
CA PRO A 84 6.16 45.31 2.18
C PRO A 84 5.07 44.28 2.48
N MET A 85 4.76 44.09 3.77
CA MET A 85 3.63 43.26 4.20
C MET A 85 2.29 43.88 3.78
N PRO A 86 1.29 43.06 3.39
CA PRO A 86 -0.05 43.57 3.17
C PRO A 86 -0.69 43.99 4.50
N VAL A 87 -1.19 45.22 4.56
CA VAL A 87 -1.93 45.73 5.73
C VAL A 87 -3.32 45.08 5.81
N PRO A 88 -3.71 44.48 6.95
CA PRO A 88 -5.03 43.87 7.08
C PRO A 88 -6.07 44.97 7.35
N GLY A 89 -7.05 45.16 6.45
CA GLY A 89 -8.19 46.03 6.73
C GLY A 89 -8.89 46.76 5.57
N GLN A 90 -8.51 46.59 4.30
CA GLN A 90 -9.30 47.19 3.21
C GLN A 90 -10.52 46.33 2.88
N THR A 91 -11.64 46.68 3.52
CA THR A 91 -12.99 46.35 3.07
C THR A 91 -13.30 47.19 1.83
N ASN A 92 -13.64 46.53 0.73
CA ASN A 92 -14.11 47.21 -0.49
C ASN A 92 -15.63 47.44 -0.38
N PRO A 93 -16.16 48.64 -0.72
CA PRO A 93 -17.60 48.82 -0.91
C PRO A 93 -18.13 48.03 -2.12
#